data_AF-A0AAU4Y127-F1
#
_entry.id   AF-A0AAU4Y127-F1
#
_cell.length_a   1.000
_cell.length_b   1.000
_cell.length_c   1.000
_cell.angle_alpha   90.00
_cell.angle_beta   90.00
_cell.angle_gamma   90.00
#
_symmetry.space_group_name_H-M   'P 1'
#
loop_
_entity.id
_entity.type
_entity.pdbx_description
1 polymer ?
#
loop_
_entity_poly.entity_id
_entity_poly.type
_entity_poly.pdbx_seq_one_letter_code
_entity_poly.pdbx_strand_id
1 'polypeptide(L)'
;MGAKVTALAVLALPMLGSTAYAAPQAGASAAPLASDAVYTSWGCDNNPRVNRFNTSYTPGNNTVTVYYNNHCNHSVKYRVEFFDTKNQENHMSNCVTVPAGVKSHKKFDKSIFDNVTGVWKC
;
A
#
# COMPACT_ATOMS: atom_id res chain seq x y z
N MET A 1 5.86 -27.96 -66.25
CA MET A 1 5.54 -29.30 -66.81
C MET A 1 6.76 -30.19 -66.57
N GLY A 2 6.76 -31.32 -65.88
CA GLY A 2 5.76 -32.05 -65.12
C GLY A 2 6.52 -33.00 -64.19
N ALA A 3 5.88 -33.39 -63.08
CA ALA A 3 6.45 -34.26 -62.06
C ALA A 3 6.64 -35.71 -62.55
N LYS A 4 7.62 -36.42 -61.98
CA LYS A 4 7.51 -37.87 -61.77
C LYS A 4 8.03 -38.24 -60.38
N VAL A 5 7.15 -38.93 -59.66
CA VAL A 5 7.27 -39.43 -58.30
C VAL A 5 8.03 -40.75 -58.32
N THR A 6 8.84 -41.02 -57.29
CA THR A 6 9.21 -42.39 -56.91
C THR A 6 9.27 -42.46 -55.40
N ALA A 7 8.36 -43.23 -54.82
CA ALA A 7 8.32 -43.59 -53.41
C ALA A 7 9.09 -44.89 -53.20
N LEU A 8 9.83 -45.02 -52.09
CA LEU A 8 9.58 -46.03 -51.05
C LEU A 8 10.68 -46.06 -49.97
N ALA A 9 10.18 -45.96 -48.73
CA ALA A 9 10.57 -46.67 -47.51
C ALA A 9 12.02 -46.61 -47.01
N VAL A 10 12.24 -45.96 -45.85
CA VAL A 10 13.11 -46.51 -44.79
C VAL A 10 12.65 -46.01 -43.39
N LEU A 11 12.20 -46.99 -42.58
CA LEU A 11 12.28 -47.16 -41.13
C LEU A 11 11.61 -46.16 -40.15
N ALA A 12 10.62 -46.71 -39.46
CA ALA A 12 10.07 -46.24 -38.20
C ALA A 12 11.15 -46.18 -37.09
N LEU A 13 11.23 -45.04 -36.39
CA LEU A 13 11.91 -44.93 -35.11
C LEU A 13 10.87 -44.80 -33.98
N PRO A 14 11.15 -45.40 -32.80
CA PRO A 14 10.18 -45.62 -31.75
C PRO A 14 9.77 -44.33 -31.04
N MET A 15 8.47 -44.21 -30.78
CA MET A 15 7.90 -43.30 -29.81
C MET A 15 8.53 -43.55 -28.43
N LEU A 16 9.24 -42.57 -27.90
CA LEU A 16 9.61 -42.51 -26.48
C LEU A 16 8.96 -41.28 -25.85
N GLY A 17 7.84 -41.58 -25.16
CA GLY A 17 7.51 -41.06 -23.84
C GLY A 17 7.76 -39.59 -23.55
N SER A 18 6.69 -38.81 -23.66
CA SER A 18 6.50 -37.53 -22.99
C SER A 18 6.79 -37.63 -21.49
N THR A 19 7.85 -36.97 -21.02
CA THR A 19 7.88 -36.39 -19.67
C THR A 19 8.45 -34.98 -19.78
N ALA A 20 7.56 -34.04 -20.10
CA ALA A 20 7.86 -32.64 -19.87
C ALA A 20 8.04 -32.47 -18.35
N TYR A 21 9.28 -32.24 -17.90
CA TYR A 21 9.54 -31.73 -16.57
C TYR A 21 8.88 -30.35 -16.49
N ALA A 22 7.72 -30.29 -15.83
CA ALA A 22 7.12 -29.03 -15.43
C ALA A 22 8.11 -28.35 -14.46
N ALA A 23 8.75 -27.28 -14.91
CA ALA A 23 9.49 -26.39 -14.03
C ALA A 23 8.54 -25.89 -12.93
N PRO A 24 9.00 -25.79 -11.67
CA PRO A 24 8.17 -25.20 -10.62
C PRO A 24 7.81 -23.78 -11.04
N GLN A 25 6.51 -23.58 -11.25
CA GLN A 25 5.93 -22.28 -11.53
C GLN A 25 6.33 -21.36 -10.38
N ALA A 26 7.18 -20.38 -10.69
CA ALA A 26 7.56 -19.31 -9.77
C ALA A 26 6.27 -18.80 -9.13
N GLY A 27 6.16 -18.98 -7.81
CA GLY A 27 5.01 -18.53 -7.05
C GLY A 27 4.76 -17.09 -7.42
N ALA A 28 3.58 -16.81 -7.98
CA ALA A 28 3.11 -15.46 -8.15
C ALA A 28 3.14 -14.83 -6.76
N SER A 29 4.17 -14.02 -6.49
CA SER A 29 4.15 -13.11 -5.36
C SER A 29 2.93 -12.25 -5.60
N ALA A 30 1.88 -12.49 -4.82
CA ALA A 30 0.74 -11.60 -4.76
C ALA A 30 1.32 -10.21 -4.48
N ALA A 31 1.28 -9.33 -5.48
CA ALA A 31 1.57 -7.93 -5.25
C ALA A 31 0.62 -7.50 -4.13
N PRO A 32 1.12 -6.86 -3.05
CA PRO A 32 0.22 -6.35 -2.02
C PRO A 32 -0.82 -5.48 -2.72
N LEU A 33 -2.09 -5.76 -2.47
CA LEU A 33 -3.20 -4.91 -2.94
C LEU A 33 -2.84 -3.48 -2.53
N ALA A 34 -2.49 -2.65 -3.50
CA ALA A 34 -2.11 -1.27 -3.25
C ALA A 34 -3.32 -0.61 -2.59
N SER A 35 -3.21 -0.35 -1.29
CA SER A 35 -4.23 0.37 -0.56
C SER A 35 -4.15 1.84 -0.99
N ASP A 36 -5.27 2.43 -1.37
CA ASP A 36 -5.31 3.83 -1.75
C ASP A 36 -4.85 4.72 -0.59
N ALA A 37 -4.16 5.80 -0.93
CA ALA A 37 -3.79 6.80 0.06
C ALA A 37 -5.06 7.48 0.61
N VAL A 38 -5.17 7.52 1.94
CA VAL A 38 -6.21 8.24 2.65
C VAL A 38 -5.73 9.67 2.89
N TYR A 39 -6.58 10.65 2.58
CA TYR A 39 -6.28 12.07 2.74
C TYR A 39 -7.21 12.70 3.76
N THR A 40 -6.66 13.53 4.65
CA THR A 40 -7.45 14.37 5.54
C THR A 40 -6.95 15.81 5.45
N SER A 41 -7.87 16.76 5.59
CA SER A 41 -7.54 18.17 5.56
C SER A 41 -8.52 18.96 6.40
N TRP A 42 -8.01 19.77 7.32
CA TRP A 42 -8.83 20.68 8.12
C TRP A 42 -8.29 22.10 8.08
N GLY A 43 -9.20 23.05 8.29
CA GLY A 43 -8.85 24.47 8.32
C GLY A 43 -8.00 24.81 9.54
N CYS A 44 -7.09 25.75 9.37
CA CYS A 44 -6.51 26.47 10.50
C CYS A 44 -7.62 27.28 11.21
N ASP A 45 -7.44 27.59 12.50
CA ASP A 45 -8.41 28.34 13.33
C ASP A 45 -9.12 29.48 12.57
N ASN A 46 -10.41 29.72 12.84
CA ASN A 46 -11.26 30.85 12.38
C ASN A 46 -11.21 31.27 10.89
N ASN A 47 -10.38 30.67 10.04
CA ASN A 47 -10.25 31.00 8.63
C ASN A 47 -9.99 29.73 7.79
N PRO A 48 -11.03 28.91 7.58
CA PRO A 48 -10.91 27.61 6.92
C PRO A 48 -10.59 27.68 5.42
N ARG A 49 -10.55 28.88 4.82
CA ARG A 49 -10.46 29.08 3.37
C ARG A 49 -9.07 29.38 2.84
N VAL A 50 -8.12 29.82 3.68
CA VAL A 50 -6.82 30.30 3.19
C VAL A 50 -5.70 29.31 3.50
N ASN A 51 -5.63 28.84 4.74
CA ASN A 51 -4.58 27.95 5.20
C ASN A 51 -5.19 26.69 5.80
N ARG A 52 -4.57 25.54 5.52
CA ARG A 52 -5.07 24.22 5.97
C ARG A 52 -3.92 23.35 6.47
N PHE A 53 -4.26 22.46 7.39
CA PHE A 53 -3.40 21.34 7.74
C PHE A 53 -3.85 20.13 6.94
N ASN A 54 -2.93 19.54 6.18
CA ASN A 54 -3.19 18.41 5.32
C ASN A 54 -2.41 17.21 5.83
N THR A 55 -3.03 16.02 5.84
CA THR A 55 -2.31 14.77 6.04
C THR A 55 -2.69 13.74 4.99
N SER A 56 -1.78 12.81 4.76
CA SER A 56 -2.05 11.60 4.02
C SER A 56 -1.31 10.41 4.59
N TYR A 57 -1.89 9.23 4.42
CA TYR A 57 -1.23 7.98 4.76
C TYR A 57 -1.75 6.86 3.86
N THR A 58 -0.93 5.84 3.65
CA THR A 58 -1.39 4.57 3.10
C THR A 58 -1.46 3.56 4.23
N PRO A 59 -2.60 2.86 4.41
CA PRO A 59 -2.69 1.78 5.37
C PRO A 59 -1.60 0.73 5.08
N GLY A 60 -0.79 0.39 6.08
CA GLY A 60 0.27 -0.62 5.99
C GLY A 60 0.08 -1.74 7.01
N ASN A 61 0.90 -2.78 6.97
CA ASN A 61 0.76 -3.94 7.87
C ASN A 61 1.33 -3.69 9.28
N ASN A 62 2.56 -3.20 9.41
CA ASN A 62 3.22 -3.09 10.72
C ASN A 62 3.48 -1.64 11.15
N THR A 63 3.42 -0.72 10.19
CA THR A 63 3.74 0.68 10.42
C THR A 63 2.89 1.53 9.50
N VAL A 64 2.50 2.71 9.96
CA VAL A 64 1.88 3.73 9.12
C VAL A 64 2.79 4.96 9.09
N THR A 65 3.01 5.50 7.90
CA THR A 65 3.68 6.80 7.75
C THR A 65 2.62 7.83 7.40
N VAL A 66 2.43 8.78 8.30
CA VAL A 66 1.56 9.94 8.07
C VAL A 66 2.42 11.07 7.52
N TYR A 67 2.21 11.43 6.27
CA TYR A 67 2.73 12.64 5.67
C TYR A 67 1.85 13.81 6.08
N TYR A 68 2.45 14.93 6.43
CA TYR A 68 1.73 16.11 6.85
C TYR A 68 2.29 17.37 6.21
N ASN A 69 1.42 18.36 6.03
CA ASN A 69 1.77 19.67 5.54
C ASN A 69 0.95 20.73 6.29
N ASN A 70 1.62 21.47 7.16
CA ASN A 70 1.01 22.53 7.95
C ASN A 70 1.13 23.87 7.24
N HIS A 71 0.08 24.29 6.51
CA HIS A 71 0.03 25.64 5.96
C HIS A 71 -0.45 26.68 6.97
N CYS A 72 -0.77 26.30 8.21
CA CYS A 72 -1.15 27.25 9.25
C CYS A 72 0.05 28.12 9.66
N ASN A 73 -0.23 29.35 10.08
CA ASN A 73 0.78 30.25 10.65
C ASN A 73 1.12 29.92 12.12
N HIS A 74 0.54 28.86 12.67
CA HIS A 74 0.71 28.39 14.03
C HIS A 74 0.94 26.87 14.04
N SER A 75 1.40 26.36 15.18
CA SER A 75 1.60 24.93 15.36
C SER A 75 0.27 24.20 15.46
N VAL A 76 0.14 23.10 14.72
CA VAL A 76 -1.04 22.21 14.75
C VAL A 76 -0.67 20.92 15.45
N LYS A 77 -1.60 20.35 16.22
CA LYS A 77 -1.44 19.04 16.82
C LYS A 77 -2.38 18.03 16.16
N TYR A 78 -1.86 16.85 15.87
CA TYR A 78 -2.66 15.74 15.34
C TYR A 78 -2.29 14.44 16.04
N ARG A 79 -3.18 13.46 15.95
CA ARG A 79 -2.97 12.08 16.40
C ARG A 79 -3.57 11.11 15.40
N VAL A 80 -3.16 9.85 15.50
CA VAL A 80 -3.63 8.75 14.66
C VAL A 80 -4.54 7.87 15.49
N GLU A 81 -5.66 7.45 14.93
CA GLU A 81 -6.55 6.47 15.52
C GLU A 81 -6.29 5.10 14.91
N PHE A 82 -6.26 4.11 15.80
CA PHE A 82 -6.08 2.72 15.48
C PHE A 82 -7.25 1.93 16.04
N PHE A 83 -7.82 1.06 15.22
CA PHE A 83 -8.76 0.05 15.66
C PHE A 83 -8.03 -1.28 15.82
N ASP A 84 -7.96 -1.77 17.06
CA ASP A 84 -7.42 -3.07 17.37
C ASP A 84 -8.48 -4.13 17.08
N THR A 85 -8.26 -4.91 16.02
CA THR A 85 -9.17 -5.98 15.60
C THR A 85 -9.18 -7.18 16.54
N LYS A 86 -8.15 -7.35 17.38
CA LYS A 86 -8.09 -8.44 18.36
C LYS A 86 -9.00 -8.14 19.55
N ASN A 87 -8.90 -6.92 20.08
CA ASN A 87 -9.64 -6.50 21.27
C ASN A 87 -10.95 -5.75 20.94
N GLN A 88 -11.20 -5.47 19.65
CA GLN A 88 -12.39 -4.78 19.15
C GLN A 88 -12.56 -3.38 19.74
N GLU A 89 -11.45 -2.64 19.89
CA GLU A 89 -11.44 -1.32 20.52
C GLU A 89 -10.64 -0.30 19.71
N ASN A 90 -10.96 0.99 19.91
CA ASN A 90 -10.21 2.10 19.34
C ASN A 90 -9.23 2.63 20.38
N HIS A 91 -8.02 2.94 19.93
CA HIS A 91 -7.05 3.69 20.70
C HIS A 91 -6.36 4.73 19.82
N MET A 92 -5.73 5.71 20.46
CA MET A 92 -5.10 6.83 19.75
C MET A 92 -3.64 6.98 20.15
N SER A 93 -2.81 7.42 19.20
CA SER A 93 -1.45 7.80 19.50
C SER A 93 -1.37 9.11 20.29
N ASN A 94 -0.18 9.37 20.82
CA ASN A 94 0.16 10.67 21.38
C ASN A 94 0.07 11.76 20.31
N CYS A 95 -0.32 12.96 20.75
CA CYS A 95 -0.36 14.12 19.88
C CYS A 95 1.03 14.49 19.37
N VAL A 96 1.15 14.61 18.06
CA VAL A 96 2.33 15.13 17.37
C VAL A 96 2.11 16.61 17.12
N THR A 97 3.07 17.44 17.55
CA THR A 97 3.05 18.88 17.27
C THR A 97 3.82 19.14 15.98
N VAL A 98 3.15 19.78 15.03
CA VAL A 98 3.73 20.21 13.74
C VAL A 98 3.87 21.73 13.76
N PRO A 99 5.09 22.28 13.68
CA PRO A 99 5.28 23.72 13.63
C PRO A 99 4.63 24.35 12.40
N ALA A 100 4.41 25.67 12.46
CA ALA A 100 3.87 26.45 11.34
C ALA A 100 4.72 26.30 10.07
N GLY A 101 4.09 26.16 8.91
CA GLY A 101 4.77 26.10 7.60
C GLY A 101 5.55 24.81 7.32
N VAL A 102 5.47 23.79 8.19
CA VAL A 102 6.28 22.56 8.04
C VAL A 102 5.55 21.48 7.26
N LYS A 103 6.25 20.93 6.25
CA LYS A 103 5.90 19.70 5.54
C LYS A 103 6.90 18.60 5.88
N SER A 104 6.43 17.46 6.36
CA SER A 104 7.28 16.29 6.63
C SER A 104 6.40 15.05 6.80
N HIS A 105 6.91 14.03 7.50
CA HIS A 105 6.18 12.81 7.83
C HIS A 105 6.56 12.31 9.22
N LYS A 106 5.67 11.51 9.80
CA LYS A 106 5.94 10.76 11.04
C LYS A 106 5.52 9.32 10.84
N LYS A 107 6.43 8.41 11.19
CA LYS A 107 6.15 6.99 11.27
C LYS A 107 5.58 6.65 12.64
N PHE A 108 4.53 5.85 12.64
CA PHE A 108 3.95 5.23 13.83
C PHE A 108 4.07 3.72 13.66
N ASP A 109 4.65 3.08 14.66
CA ASP A 109 4.60 1.63 14.79
C ASP A 109 3.21 1.23 15.26
N LYS A 110 2.70 0.10 14.77
CA LYS A 110 1.40 -0.42 15.15
C LYS A 110 1.46 -1.93 15.33
N SER A 111 0.54 -2.47 16.11
CA SER A 111 0.37 -3.92 16.18
C SER A 111 -0.06 -4.49 14.83
N ILE A 112 0.20 -5.78 14.62
CA ILE A 112 -0.31 -6.51 13.45
C ILE A 112 -1.85 -6.54 13.41
N PHE A 113 -2.50 -6.34 14.56
CA PHE A 113 -3.95 -6.32 14.70
C PHE A 113 -4.56 -4.91 14.52
N ASP A 114 -3.72 -3.88 14.50
CA ASP A 114 -4.18 -2.50 14.44
C ASP A 114 -4.44 -2.08 13.00
N ASN A 115 -5.61 -1.52 12.73
CA ASN A 115 -5.90 -0.83 11.48
C ASN A 115 -6.01 0.67 11.72
N VAL A 116 -5.38 1.45 10.85
CA VAL A 116 -5.52 2.91 10.94
C VAL A 116 -6.90 3.30 10.44
N THR A 117 -7.68 3.93 11.30
CA THR A 117 -9.04 4.38 10.96
C THR A 117 -9.10 5.85 10.62
N GLY A 118 -8.14 6.65 11.12
CA GLY A 118 -8.16 8.08 10.87
C GLY A 118 -6.98 8.84 11.43
N VAL A 119 -6.88 10.09 10.98
CA VAL A 119 -5.98 11.10 11.53
C VAL A 119 -6.84 12.26 12.02
N TRP A 120 -6.68 12.60 13.30
CA TRP A 120 -7.57 13.49 14.03
C TRP A 120 -6.80 14.68 14.61
N LYS A 121 -7.50 15.82 14.75
CA LYS A 121 -6.99 16.96 15.50
C LYS A 121 -6.88 16.61 16.99
N CYS A 122 -5.80 17.07 17.60
CA CYS A 122 -5.79 17.33 19.04
C CYS A 122 -6.18 18.81 19.23
#